data_AF-A0AA35TB14-F1
#
_entry.id   AF-A0AA35TB14-F1
#
_cell.length_a   1.000
_cell.length_b   1.000
_cell.length_c   1.000
_cell.angle_alpha   90.00
_cell.angle_beta   90.00
_cell.angle_gamma   90.00
#
_symmetry.space_group_name_H-M   'P 1'
#
loop_
_entity.id
_entity.type
_entity.pdbx_description
1 polymer ?
#
loop_
_entity_poly.entity_id
_entity_poly.type
_entity_poly.pdbx_seq_one_letter_code
_entity_poly.pdbx_strand_id
1 'polypeptide(L)'
;MQPIDVVKTRFQIQGVTSDPSRYTSILDCITRMIRNEGFFSLYKGILPPVVADTPKRAAKFLVFESSKSACASVNFTGPWSLVTAGLASGTVEGAIIAPFERVKVYIQVQRQRMSEMPNTWLVAREIIKRDGWGTRGLTKGFHATVLRNAMFNAVYFGSYYNMKYLLIPPEV
;
A
#
# COMPACT_ATOMS: atom_id res chain seq x y z
N MET A 1 -2.69 9.53 0.99
CA MET A 1 -3.50 10.77 1.06
C MET A 1 -3.33 11.54 -0.24
N GLN A 2 -4.38 11.68 -1.06
CA GLN A 2 -4.38 12.60 -2.20
C GLN A 2 -4.35 14.06 -1.68
N PRO A 3 -3.69 15.02 -2.37
CA PRO A 3 -3.16 14.96 -3.74
C PRO A 3 -1.71 14.46 -3.90
N ILE A 4 -0.92 14.44 -2.82
CA ILE A 4 0.53 14.17 -2.86
C ILE A 4 0.84 12.72 -3.29
N ASP A 5 -0.03 11.76 -2.97
CA ASP A 5 0.14 10.35 -3.38
C ASP A 5 0.31 10.18 -4.89
N VAL A 6 -0.42 10.94 -5.71
CA VAL A 6 -0.36 10.83 -7.18
C VAL A 6 1.00 11.34 -7.69
N VAL A 7 1.46 12.46 -7.12
CA VAL A 7 2.76 13.04 -7.46
C VAL A 7 3.88 12.07 -7.08
N LYS A 8 3.83 11.50 -5.87
CA LYS A 8 4.81 10.52 -5.39
C LYS A 8 4.87 9.28 -6.28
N THR A 9 3.73 8.68 -6.60
CA THR A 9 3.69 7.45 -7.41
C THR A 9 4.24 7.67 -8.81
N ARG A 10 3.90 8.78 -9.47
CA ARG A 10 4.47 9.15 -10.78
C ARG A 10 5.97 9.41 -10.70
N PHE A 11 6.40 10.14 -9.68
CA PHE A 11 7.81 10.47 -9.48
C PHE A 11 8.66 9.24 -9.14
N GLN A 12 8.09 8.21 -8.53
CA GLN A 12 8.75 6.92 -8.30
C GLN A 12 8.82 6.07 -9.57
N ILE A 13 7.78 6.09 -10.41
CA ILE A 13 7.67 5.20 -11.58
C ILE A 13 8.43 5.74 -12.81
N GLN A 14 8.61 7.06 -12.93
CA GLN A 14 9.41 7.65 -14.01
C GLN A 14 10.87 7.16 -14.03
N GLY A 15 11.41 6.61 -12.94
CA GLY A 15 12.76 6.04 -12.90
C GLY A 15 12.87 4.68 -13.60
N VAL A 16 11.74 4.01 -13.84
CA VAL A 16 11.67 2.67 -14.45
C VAL A 16 11.42 2.76 -15.96
N THR A 17 10.86 3.88 -16.44
CA THR A 17 10.52 4.08 -17.85
C THR A 17 11.46 5.11 -18.47
N SER A 18 12.03 4.80 -19.64
CA SER A 18 12.84 5.74 -20.45
C SER A 18 11.94 6.82 -21.08
N ASP A 19 11.31 7.62 -20.24
CA ASP A 19 10.30 8.59 -20.65
C ASP A 19 10.98 9.92 -21.02
N PRO A 20 10.89 10.41 -22.27
CA PRO A 20 11.46 11.69 -22.68
C PRO A 20 10.84 12.87 -21.92
N SER A 21 9.71 12.65 -21.24
CA SER A 21 8.99 13.63 -20.43
C SER A 21 9.18 13.42 -18.92
N ARG A 22 10.43 13.19 -18.49
CA ARG A 22 10.80 13.05 -17.07
C ARG A 22 10.55 14.35 -16.30
N TYR A 23 10.04 14.22 -15.07
CA TYR A 23 9.83 15.35 -14.17
C TYR A 23 11.15 15.70 -13.46
N THR A 24 11.53 16.98 -13.49
CA THR A 24 12.78 17.46 -12.87
C THR A 24 12.62 17.69 -11.38
N SER A 25 11.41 18.04 -10.94
CA SER A 25 11.09 18.40 -9.56
C SER A 25 9.65 18.08 -9.22
N ILE A 26 9.34 17.99 -7.93
CA ILE A 26 7.97 17.78 -7.43
C ILE A 26 7.04 18.91 -7.93
N LEU A 27 7.51 20.16 -7.89
CA LEU A 27 6.75 21.32 -8.37
C LEU A 27 6.53 21.29 -9.89
N ASP A 28 7.53 20.83 -10.66
CA ASP A 28 7.41 20.64 -12.10
C ASP A 28 6.37 19.55 -12.43
N CYS A 29 6.35 18.45 -11.67
CA CYS A 29 5.33 17.41 -11.78
C CYS A 29 3.92 17.98 -11.53
N ILE A 30 3.72 18.71 -10.43
CA ILE A 30 2.41 19.31 -10.09
C ILE A 30 1.96 20.30 -11.18
N THR A 31 2.86 21.18 -11.61
CA THR A 31 2.54 22.22 -12.59
C THR A 31 2.15 21.61 -13.93
N ARG A 32 2.94 20.64 -14.42
CA ARG A 32 2.64 19.93 -15.67
C ARG A 32 1.35 19.11 -15.58
N MET A 33 1.10 18.47 -14.43
CA MET A 33 -0.15 17.73 -14.21
C MET A 33 -1.36 18.65 -14.30
N ILE A 34 -1.36 19.78 -13.59
CA ILE A 34 -2.48 20.73 -13.62
C ILE A 34 -2.66 21.30 -15.03
N ARG A 35 -1.57 21.66 -15.72
CA ARG A 35 -1.60 22.25 -17.05
C ARG A 35 -2.08 21.29 -18.14
N ASN A 36 -1.63 20.02 -18.10
CA ASN A 36 -1.87 19.06 -19.18
C ASN A 36 -3.09 18.17 -18.92
N GLU A 37 -3.37 17.84 -17.66
CA GLU A 37 -4.42 16.88 -17.28
C GLU A 37 -5.58 17.51 -16.51
N GLY A 38 -5.42 18.76 -16.08
CA GLY A 38 -6.39 19.52 -15.30
C GLY A 38 -6.19 19.38 -13.79
N PHE A 39 -6.82 20.28 -13.02
CA PHE A 39 -6.71 20.33 -11.56
C PHE A 39 -7.14 19.02 -10.87
N PHE A 40 -8.22 18.38 -11.35
CA PHE A 40 -8.73 17.12 -10.80
C PHE A 40 -7.82 15.91 -11.03
N SER A 41 -6.77 16.04 -11.84
CA SER A 41 -5.80 14.96 -12.06
C SER A 41 -5.06 14.55 -10.77
N LEU A 42 -4.94 15.46 -9.81
CA LEU A 42 -4.31 15.21 -8.50
C LEU A 42 -5.12 14.27 -7.60
N TYR A 43 -6.40 14.05 -7.90
CA TYR A 43 -7.29 13.18 -7.13
C TYR A 43 -7.54 11.81 -7.81
N LYS A 44 -6.77 11.50 -8.85
CA LYS A 44 -6.83 10.22 -9.55
C LYS A 44 -6.65 9.02 -8.62
N GLY A 45 -7.49 8.02 -8.83
CA GLY A 45 -7.43 6.76 -8.09
C GLY A 45 -7.82 6.88 -6.61
N ILE A 46 -8.68 7.83 -6.23
CA ILE A 46 -9.20 7.93 -4.85
C ILE A 46 -10.21 6.83 -4.50
N LEU A 47 -10.95 6.32 -5.48
CA LEU A 47 -12.00 5.33 -5.23
C LEU A 47 -11.51 3.98 -4.69
N PRO A 48 -10.48 3.32 -5.27
CA PRO A 48 -10.06 2.00 -4.77
C PRO A 48 -9.64 2.02 -3.29
N PRO A 49 -8.84 2.99 -2.80
CA PRO A 49 -8.50 3.09 -1.39
C PRO A 49 -9.71 3.33 -0.47
N VAL A 50 -10.66 4.16 -0.89
CA VAL A 50 -11.85 4.47 -0.07
C VAL A 50 -12.71 3.22 0.13
N VAL A 51 -12.94 2.46 -0.93
CA VAL A 51 -13.69 1.20 -0.86
C VAL A 51 -12.94 0.13 -0.06
N ALA A 52 -11.61 0.10 -0.15
CA ALA A 52 -10.79 -0.89 0.53
C ALA A 52 -10.49 -0.55 2.02
N ASP A 53 -10.74 0.67 2.50
CA ASP A 53 -10.30 1.09 3.85
C ASP A 53 -11.04 0.36 4.98
N THR A 54 -12.34 0.13 4.82
CA THR A 54 -13.13 -0.57 5.84
C THR A 54 -12.86 -2.08 5.82
N PRO A 55 -12.90 -2.79 4.67
CA PRO A 55 -12.65 -4.22 4.61
C PRO A 55 -11.25 -4.61 5.08
N LYS A 56 -10.21 -3.81 4.73
CA LYS A 56 -8.83 -4.11 5.14
C LYS A 56 -8.68 -4.07 6.67
N ARG A 57 -9.30 -3.07 7.33
CA ARG A 57 -9.21 -2.90 8.78
C ARG A 57 -9.96 -4.02 9.49
N ALA A 58 -11.16 -4.35 9.01
CA ALA A 58 -11.94 -5.46 9.55
C ALA A 58 -11.17 -6.78 9.47
N ALA A 59 -10.63 -7.13 8.30
CA ALA A 59 -9.85 -8.35 8.12
C ALA A 59 -8.60 -8.39 9.01
N LYS A 60 -7.88 -7.26 9.13
CA LYS A 60 -6.71 -7.15 9.99
C LYS A 60 -7.05 -7.46 11.45
N PHE A 61 -8.09 -6.82 12.00
CA PHE A 61 -8.51 -7.05 13.38
C PHE A 61 -8.96 -8.49 13.61
N LEU A 62 -9.76 -9.05 12.71
CA LEU A 62 -10.22 -10.43 12.81
C LEU A 62 -9.05 -11.43 12.84
N VAL A 63 -8.10 -11.28 11.93
CA VAL A 63 -6.94 -12.18 11.87
C VAL A 63 -6.02 -11.97 13.06
N PHE A 64 -5.81 -10.72 13.49
CA PHE A 64 -4.97 -10.41 14.64
C PHE A 64 -5.52 -11.04 15.93
N GLU A 65 -6.81 -10.87 16.23
CA GLU A 65 -7.45 -11.46 17.41
C GLU A 65 -7.47 -12.99 17.35
N SER A 66 -7.73 -13.55 16.16
CA SER A 66 -7.71 -15.01 15.95
C SER A 66 -6.31 -15.58 16.15
N SER A 67 -5.28 -14.96 15.58
CA SER A 67 -3.89 -15.38 15.73
C SER A 67 -3.40 -15.20 17.17
N LYS A 68 -3.79 -14.12 17.85
CA LYS A 68 -3.43 -13.91 19.26
C LYS A 68 -4.06 -14.97 20.17
N SER A 69 -5.33 -15.30 19.95
CA SER A 69 -6.05 -16.35 20.70
C SER A 69 -5.42 -17.73 20.46
N ALA A 70 -5.03 -18.02 19.21
CA ALA A 70 -4.31 -19.24 18.88
C ALA A 70 -2.93 -19.32 19.56
N CYS A 71 -2.14 -18.23 19.55
CA CYS A 71 -0.84 -18.19 20.24
C CYS A 71 -0.96 -18.34 21.75
N ALA A 72 -2.02 -17.80 22.35
CA ALA A 72 -2.31 -17.96 23.78
C ALA A 72 -2.59 -19.42 24.15
N SER A 73 -3.29 -20.17 23.29
CA SER A 73 -3.61 -21.60 23.52
C SER A 73 -2.39 -22.53 23.56
N VAL A 74 -1.29 -22.14 22.91
CA VAL A 74 -0.02 -22.89 22.89
C VAL A 74 1.01 -22.38 23.91
N ASN A 75 0.57 -21.57 24.89
CA ASN A 75 1.44 -20.90 25.87
C ASN A 75 2.59 -20.08 25.25
N PHE A 76 2.46 -19.66 23.98
CA PHE A 76 3.44 -18.80 23.32
C PHE A 76 3.13 -17.35 23.70
N THR A 77 3.52 -16.98 24.92
CA THR A 77 3.31 -15.65 25.49
C THR A 77 4.59 -14.82 25.43
N GLY A 78 4.53 -13.61 24.86
CA GLY A 78 5.66 -12.69 24.80
C GLY A 78 5.67 -11.80 23.56
N PRO A 79 6.69 -10.92 23.39
CA PRO A 79 6.78 -10.00 22.25
C PRO A 79 6.71 -10.71 20.89
N TRP A 80 7.30 -11.91 20.79
CA TRP A 80 7.30 -12.72 19.57
C TRP A 80 5.92 -13.24 19.15
N SER A 81 4.99 -13.43 20.10
CA SER A 81 3.60 -13.79 19.80
C SER A 81 2.86 -12.66 19.08
N LEU A 82 3.15 -11.42 19.48
CA LEU A 82 2.59 -10.22 18.85
C LEU A 82 3.18 -9.99 17.46
N VAL A 83 4.48 -10.27 17.29
CA VAL A 83 5.16 -10.18 15.99
C VAL A 83 4.58 -11.20 15.01
N THR A 84 4.41 -12.45 15.42
CA THR A 84 3.87 -13.51 14.56
C THR A 84 2.40 -13.27 14.21
N ALA A 85 1.56 -12.87 15.17
CA ALA A 85 0.17 -12.46 14.92
C ALA A 85 0.09 -11.20 14.04
N GLY A 86 1.00 -10.24 14.22
CA GLY A 86 1.12 -9.04 13.38
C GLY A 86 1.54 -9.36 11.94
N LEU A 87 2.45 -10.31 11.75
CA LEU A 87 2.85 -10.78 10.42
C LEU A 87 1.71 -11.53 9.73
N ALA A 88 1.03 -12.44 10.43
CA ALA A 88 -0.10 -13.20 9.88
C ALA A 88 -1.28 -12.29 9.49
N SER A 89 -1.64 -11.33 10.35
CA SER A 89 -2.68 -10.34 10.00
C SER A 89 -2.25 -9.42 8.85
N GLY A 90 -0.98 -9.01 8.81
CA GLY A 90 -0.46 -8.16 7.74
C GLY A 90 -0.39 -8.83 6.37
N THR A 91 -0.15 -10.14 6.29
CA THR A 91 -0.17 -10.89 5.02
C THR A 91 -1.58 -11.03 4.48
N VAL A 92 -2.55 -11.34 5.34
CA VAL A 92 -3.98 -11.44 4.95
C VAL A 92 -4.53 -10.08 4.54
N GLU A 93 -4.23 -9.02 5.31
CA GLU A 93 -4.56 -7.63 4.94
C GLU A 93 -3.97 -7.28 3.58
N GLY A 94 -2.69 -7.61 3.37
CA GLY A 94 -1.98 -7.41 2.12
C GLY A 94 -2.63 -8.12 0.94
N ALA A 95 -3.14 -9.34 1.13
CA ALA A 95 -3.75 -10.13 0.07
C ALA A 95 -5.07 -9.52 -0.39
N ILE A 96 -5.86 -8.99 0.56
CA ILE A 96 -7.12 -8.30 0.28
C ILE A 96 -6.86 -6.95 -0.40
N ILE A 97 -5.84 -6.21 0.05
CA ILE A 97 -5.60 -4.84 -0.42
C ILE A 97 -4.84 -4.77 -1.75
N ALA A 98 -3.96 -5.76 -2.02
CA ALA A 98 -3.13 -5.80 -3.22
C ALA A 98 -3.87 -5.51 -4.53
N PRO A 99 -5.03 -6.13 -4.84
CA PRO A 99 -5.78 -5.80 -6.06
C PRO A 99 -6.23 -4.34 -6.12
N PHE A 100 -6.68 -3.76 -5.00
CA PHE A 100 -7.15 -2.37 -4.95
C PHE A 100 -5.98 -1.38 -5.08
N GLU A 101 -4.85 -1.68 -4.44
CA GLU A 101 -3.64 -0.88 -4.60
C GLU A 101 -3.11 -0.92 -6.03
N ARG A 102 -3.20 -2.09 -6.69
CA ARG A 102 -2.77 -2.21 -8.09
C ARG A 102 -3.61 -1.34 -9.02
N VAL A 103 -4.93 -1.36 -8.86
CA VAL A 103 -5.85 -0.51 -9.64
C VAL A 103 -5.59 0.98 -9.35
N LYS A 104 -5.39 1.35 -8.07
CA LYS A 104 -5.02 2.73 -7.68
C LYS A 104 -3.76 3.19 -8.43
N VAL A 105 -2.67 2.43 -8.34
CA VAL A 105 -1.38 2.82 -8.94
C VAL A 105 -1.49 2.88 -10.46
N TYR A 106 -2.22 1.95 -11.09
CA TYR A 106 -2.43 1.97 -12.54
C TYR A 106 -3.10 3.28 -12.99
N ILE A 107 -4.19 3.68 -12.33
CA ILE A 107 -4.90 4.93 -12.62
C ILE A 107 -4.00 6.14 -12.36
N GLN A 108 -3.20 6.12 -11.29
CA GLN A 108 -2.33 7.24 -10.91
C GLN A 108 -1.17 7.45 -11.89
N VAL A 109 -0.65 6.39 -12.51
CA VAL A 109 0.45 6.48 -13.49
C VAL A 109 0.00 7.09 -14.81
N GLN A 110 -1.28 6.93 -15.17
CA GLN A 110 -1.78 7.34 -16.47
C GLN A 110 -1.89 8.86 -16.60
N ARG A 111 -1.15 9.41 -17.58
CA ARG A 111 -1.00 10.86 -17.84
C ARG A 111 -2.09 11.46 -18.74
N GLN A 112 -3.22 10.78 -18.91
CA GLN A 112 -4.34 11.27 -19.73
C GLN A 112 -5.19 12.30 -18.99
N ARG A 113 -6.02 13.08 -19.67
CA ARG A 113 -6.94 14.00 -19.00
C ARG A 113 -8.01 13.21 -18.22
N MET A 114 -8.51 13.74 -17.10
CA MET A 114 -9.53 13.04 -16.30
C MET A 114 -10.78 12.66 -17.10
N SER A 115 -11.17 13.49 -18.07
CA SER A 115 -12.32 13.26 -18.94
C SER A 115 -12.15 12.05 -19.88
N GLU A 116 -10.92 11.66 -20.17
CA GLU A 116 -10.58 10.55 -21.07
C GLU A 116 -10.36 9.24 -20.31
N MET A 117 -10.31 9.29 -18.97
CA MET A 117 -10.02 8.11 -18.17
C MET A 117 -11.24 7.19 -18.10
N PRO A 118 -11.05 5.89 -18.35
CA PRO A 118 -12.12 4.93 -18.15
C PRO A 118 -12.47 4.78 -16.67
N ASN A 119 -13.70 4.31 -16.41
CA ASN A 119 -14.16 4.01 -15.06
C ASN A 119 -13.21 3.04 -14.34
N THR A 120 -13.06 3.21 -13.03
CA THR A 120 -12.19 2.36 -12.18
C THR A 120 -12.46 0.87 -12.35
N TRP A 121 -13.72 0.48 -12.52
CA TRP A 121 -14.12 -0.90 -12.79
C TRP A 121 -13.63 -1.42 -14.14
N LEU A 122 -13.68 -0.57 -15.19
CA LEU A 122 -13.20 -0.94 -16.51
C LEU A 122 -11.68 -1.14 -16.50
N VAL A 123 -10.95 -0.29 -15.78
CA VAL A 123 -9.52 -0.46 -15.54
C VAL A 123 -9.23 -1.80 -14.85
N ALA A 124 -9.95 -2.12 -13.79
CA ALA A 124 -9.79 -3.39 -13.08
C ALA A 124 -10.04 -4.60 -14.00
N ARG A 125 -11.12 -4.55 -14.80
CA ARG A 125 -11.45 -5.60 -15.79
C ARG A 125 -10.39 -5.71 -16.87
N GLU A 126 -9.83 -4.60 -17.32
CA GLU A 126 -8.79 -4.58 -18.35
C GLU A 126 -7.49 -5.20 -17.82
N ILE A 127 -7.09 -4.87 -16.59
CA ILE A 127 -5.94 -5.51 -15.93
C ILE A 127 -6.14 -7.01 -15.82
N ILE A 128 -7.33 -7.45 -15.40
CA ILE A 128 -7.68 -8.88 -15.32
C ILE A 128 -7.57 -9.55 -16.69
N LYS A 129 -8.06 -8.92 -17.76
CA LYS A 129 -8.00 -9.48 -19.11
C LYS A 129 -6.58 -9.54 -19.67
N ARG A 130 -5.75 -8.54 -19.38
CA ARG A 130 -4.36 -8.45 -19.90
C ARG A 130 -3.38 -9.31 -19.12
N ASP A 131 -3.39 -9.19 -17.80
CA ASP A 131 -2.35 -9.74 -16.92
C ASP A 131 -2.85 -10.90 -16.04
N GLY A 132 -4.16 -11.18 -16.05
CA GLY A 132 -4.79 -12.24 -15.27
C GLY A 132 -5.01 -11.89 -13.78
N TRP A 133 -5.51 -12.87 -13.04
CA TRP A 133 -5.75 -12.77 -11.58
C TRP A 133 -4.52 -13.11 -10.72
N GLY A 134 -3.49 -13.68 -11.32
CA GLY A 134 -2.34 -14.23 -10.60
C GLY A 134 -1.29 -13.19 -10.18
N THR A 135 -0.13 -13.70 -9.77
CA THR A 135 1.03 -12.93 -9.28
C THR A 135 1.64 -11.97 -10.31
N ARG A 136 1.25 -12.08 -11.59
CA ARG A 136 1.66 -11.18 -12.67
C ARG A 136 0.65 -10.05 -12.93
N GLY A 137 -0.59 -10.17 -12.43
CA GLY A 137 -1.67 -9.19 -12.65
C GLY A 137 -2.01 -8.41 -11.39
N LEU A 138 -3.18 -8.66 -10.81
CA LEU A 138 -3.74 -7.88 -9.69
C LEU A 138 -2.88 -7.92 -8.42
N THR A 139 -2.22 -9.05 -8.13
CA THR A 139 -1.38 -9.22 -6.93
C THR A 139 0.11 -9.04 -7.22
N LYS A 140 0.46 -8.42 -8.36
CA LYS A 140 1.86 -8.15 -8.71
C LYS A 140 2.51 -7.25 -7.66
N GLY A 141 3.60 -7.76 -7.07
CA GLY A 141 4.31 -7.09 -5.99
C GLY A 141 3.89 -7.51 -4.58
N PHE A 142 2.96 -8.45 -4.42
CA PHE A 142 2.52 -8.94 -3.11
C PHE A 142 3.68 -9.39 -2.21
N HIS A 143 4.63 -10.18 -2.73
CA HIS A 143 5.81 -10.60 -1.96
C HIS A 143 6.68 -9.43 -1.51
N ALA A 144 6.83 -8.42 -2.37
CA ALA A 144 7.56 -7.19 -2.02
C ALA A 144 6.82 -6.39 -0.93
N THR A 145 5.48 -6.38 -0.97
CA THR A 145 4.66 -5.75 0.08
C THR A 145 4.78 -6.47 1.43
N VAL A 146 4.74 -7.80 1.42
CA VAL A 146 4.94 -8.61 2.63
C VAL A 146 6.33 -8.38 3.21
N LEU A 147 7.37 -8.44 2.38
CA LEU A 147 8.75 -8.18 2.79
C LEU A 147 8.90 -6.76 3.36
N ARG A 148 8.33 -5.76 2.67
CA ARG A 148 8.31 -4.36 3.15
C ARG A 148 7.68 -4.24 4.52
N ASN A 149 6.53 -4.89 4.76
CA ASN A 149 5.85 -4.86 6.05
C ASN A 149 6.67 -5.58 7.13
N ALA A 150 7.26 -6.72 6.82
CA ALA A 150 8.11 -7.47 7.76
C ALA A 150 9.32 -6.66 8.19
N MET A 151 10.03 -6.05 7.23
CA MET A 151 11.19 -5.19 7.50
C MET A 151 10.79 -3.95 8.30
N PHE A 152 9.68 -3.30 7.94
CA PHE A 152 9.18 -2.13 8.66
C PHE A 152 8.84 -2.47 10.12
N ASN A 153 8.13 -3.57 10.36
CA ASN A 153 7.78 -4.01 11.71
C ASN A 153 9.03 -4.38 12.53
N ALA A 154 10.01 -5.06 11.93
CA ALA A 154 11.25 -5.44 12.61
C ALA A 154 12.02 -4.20 13.10
N VAL A 155 12.19 -3.20 12.23
CA VAL A 155 12.86 -1.94 12.60
C VAL A 155 12.04 -1.17 13.63
N TYR A 156 10.73 -1.03 13.43
CA TYR A 156 9.85 -0.31 14.34
C TYR A 156 9.89 -0.89 15.76
N PHE A 157 9.65 -2.19 15.91
CA PHE A 157 9.66 -2.84 17.22
C PHE A 157 11.05 -2.87 17.83
N GLY A 158 12.09 -3.14 17.04
CA GLY A 158 13.48 -3.12 17.52
C GLY A 158 13.88 -1.76 18.10
N SER A 159 13.61 -0.68 17.37
CA SER A 159 13.86 0.69 17.85
C SER A 159 12.96 1.05 19.04
N TYR A 160 11.68 0.69 18.99
CA TYR A 160 10.74 0.97 20.08
C TYR A 160 11.16 0.31 21.39
N TYR A 161 11.49 -0.98 21.38
CA TYR A 161 11.92 -1.67 22.61
C TYR A 161 13.22 -1.10 23.15
N ASN A 162 14.22 -0.85 22.29
CA ASN A 162 15.47 -0.22 22.70
C ASN A 162 15.23 1.14 23.38
N MET A 163 14.42 1.99 22.75
CA MET A 163 14.07 3.30 23.30
C MET A 163 13.24 3.20 24.59
N LYS A 164 12.31 2.23 24.65
CA LYS A 164 11.49 1.98 25.85
C LYS A 164 12.36 1.57 27.03
N TYR A 165 13.32 0.67 26.83
CA TYR A 165 14.24 0.24 27.89
C TYR A 165 15.15 1.38 28.35
N LEU A 166 15.53 2.30 27.45
CA LEU A 166 16.35 3.46 27.79
C LEU A 166 15.57 4.53 28.56
N LEU A 167 14.33 4.83 28.17
CA LEU A 167 13.53 5.92 28.74
C LEU A 167 12.70 5.52 29.96
N ILE A 168 12.25 4.27 30.02
CA ILE A 168 11.42 3.73 31.10
C ILE A 168 12.16 2.51 31.64
N PRO A 169 13.18 2.72 32.48
CA PRO A 169 13.83 1.60 33.15
C PRO A 169 12.78 0.83 33.96
N PRO A 170 12.81 -0.51 33.97
CA PRO A 170 11.88 -1.29 34.78
C PRO A 170 12.04 -0.87 36.25
N GLU A 171 10.93 -0.45 36.87
CA GLU A 171 10.89 -0.25 38.32
C GLU A 171 11.26 -1.58 38.99
N VAL A 172 12.27 -1.53 39.87
CA VAL A 172 12.81 -2.66 40.63
C VAL A 172 11.75 -3.20 41.57
#